data_AF-A0A1S1BSB0-F1
#
_entry.id   AF-A0A1S1BSB0-F1
#
_cell.length_a   1.000
_cell.length_b   1.000
_cell.length_c   1.000
_cell.angle_alpha   90.00
_cell.angle_beta   90.00
_cell.angle_gamma   90.00
#
_symmetry.space_group_name_H-M   'P 1'
#
loop_
_entity.id
_entity.type
_entity.pdbx_description
1 polymer ?
#
loop_
_entity_poly.entity_id
_entity_poly.type
_entity_poly.pdbx_seq_one_letter_code
_entity_poly.pdbx_strand_id
1 'polypeptide(L)'
;MITIPKAFNVTEGASFKPHLQEDGIFFERVESVPRFVDDFDALLLTDIVKAGFTDGEAIIKEMERRKKFMEERLSEMMEEPASEMTEEDFNREFGL
;
A
#
# COMPACT_ATOMS: atom_id res chain seq x y z
N MET A 1 -4.84 21.58 8.71
CA MET A 1 -4.53 22.03 7.33
C MET A 1 -3.15 22.66 7.32
N ILE A 2 -2.19 22.13 6.56
CA ILE A 2 -0.82 22.69 6.43
C ILE A 2 -0.75 23.42 5.09
N THR A 3 -0.31 24.68 5.10
CA THR A 3 -0.14 25.48 3.88
C THR A 3 1.33 25.48 3.46
N ILE A 4 1.62 24.99 2.26
CA ILE A 4 2.98 24.96 1.70
C ILE A 4 3.21 26.25 0.90
N PRO A 5 4.27 27.03 1.18
CA PRO A 5 4.57 28.23 0.40
C PRO A 5 4.88 27.89 -1.07
N LYS A 6 4.39 28.72 -1.99
CA LYS A 6 4.61 28.53 -3.44
C LYS A 6 6.09 28.42 -3.84
N ALA A 7 6.99 29.03 -3.07
CA ALA A 7 8.43 28.97 -3.29
C ALA A 7 9.01 27.55 -3.28
N PHE A 8 8.34 26.60 -2.61
CA PHE A 8 8.78 25.19 -2.58
C PHE A 8 8.45 24.42 -3.86
N ASN A 9 7.67 25.01 -4.79
CA ASN A 9 7.34 24.43 -6.10
C ASN A 9 6.84 22.97 -6.03
N VAL A 10 6.02 22.68 -5.02
CA VAL A 10 5.38 21.37 -4.84
C VAL A 10 4.13 21.31 -5.72
N THR A 11 4.11 20.38 -6.66
CA THR A 11 2.93 20.12 -7.50
C THR A 11 1.87 19.39 -6.70
N GLU A 12 0.60 19.62 -7.03
CA GLU A 12 -0.51 18.82 -6.50
C GLU A 12 -0.27 17.32 -6.78
N GLY A 13 -0.59 16.47 -5.80
CA GLY A 13 -0.35 15.02 -5.88
C GLY A 13 1.09 14.56 -5.59
N ALA A 14 2.01 15.47 -5.24
CA ALA A 14 3.36 15.08 -4.82
C ALA A 14 3.33 14.22 -3.54
N SER A 15 4.13 13.15 -3.52
CA SER A 15 4.25 12.22 -2.39
C SER A 15 5.49 12.51 -1.55
N PHE A 16 5.33 12.41 -0.23
CA PHE A 16 6.40 12.66 0.74
C PHE A 16 6.44 11.57 1.80
N LYS A 17 7.64 11.25 2.27
CA LYS A 17 7.86 10.41 3.44
C LYS A 17 8.14 11.30 4.65
N PRO A 18 7.30 11.25 5.70
CA PRO A 18 7.55 12.03 6.91
C PRO A 18 8.60 11.35 7.79
N HIS A 19 9.50 12.16 8.36
CA HIS A 19 10.48 11.76 9.36
C HIS A 19 10.31 12.65 10.59
N LEU A 20 10.15 12.03 11.75
CA LEU A 20 10.07 12.76 13.03
C LEU A 20 11.48 13.21 13.46
N GLN A 21 11.62 14.48 13.81
CA GLN A 21 12.82 15.09 14.38
C GLN A 21 12.50 15.70 15.75
N GLU A 22 13.53 16.11 16.49
CA GLU A 22 13.37 16.69 17.83
C GLU A 22 12.53 17.99 17.83
N ASP A 23 12.57 18.75 16.75
CA ASP A 23 11.95 20.06 16.59
C ASP A 23 10.83 20.11 15.53
N GLY A 24 10.49 18.98 14.91
CA GLY A 24 9.41 18.95 13.92
C GLY A 24 9.33 17.69 13.06
N ILE A 25 8.63 17.82 11.94
CA ILE A 25 8.46 16.76 10.93
C ILE A 25 9.15 17.20 9.65
N PHE A 26 10.11 16.40 9.18
CA PHE A 26 10.78 16.58 7.90
C PHE A 26 10.10 15.73 6.82
N PHE A 27 9.69 16.36 5.72
CA PHE A 27 9.04 15.68 4.59
C PHE A 27 10.03 15.48 3.46
N GLU A 28 10.45 14.24 3.24
CA GLU A 28 11.33 13.85 2.13
C GLU A 28 10.50 13.55 0.88
N ARG A 29 10.82 14.19 -0.25
CA ARG A 29 10.11 13.94 -1.51
C ARG A 29 10.39 12.54 -2.01
N VAL A 30 9.35 11.81 -2.37
CA VAL A 30 9.48 10.49 -2.98
C VAL A 30 9.34 10.65 -4.50
N GLU A 31 10.40 10.36 -5.25
CA GLU A 31 10.40 10.48 -6.74
C GLU A 31 9.45 9.46 -7.40
N SER A 32 9.29 8.30 -6.77
CA SER A 32 8.30 7.30 -7.11
C SER A 32 7.74 6.72 -5.82
N VAL A 33 6.44 6.86 -5.58
CA VAL A 33 5.76 5.95 -4.65
C VAL A 33 6.16 4.54 -5.11
N PRO A 34 6.76 3.69 -4.26
CA PRO A 34 6.99 2.31 -4.64
C PRO A 34 5.64 1.78 -5.10
N ARG A 35 5.49 1.52 -6.39
CA ARG A 35 4.32 0.82 -6.86
C ARG A 35 4.46 -0.55 -6.23
N PHE A 36 3.71 -0.80 -5.15
CA PHE A 36 3.58 -2.13 -4.54
C PHE A 36 3.27 -3.22 -5.58
N VAL A 37 2.76 -2.80 -6.75
CA VAL A 37 2.50 -3.62 -7.94
C VAL A 37 3.77 -4.08 -8.67
N ASP A 38 4.83 -3.26 -8.72
CA ASP A 38 6.04 -3.55 -9.53
C ASP A 38 6.90 -4.66 -8.89
N ASP A 39 6.82 -4.83 -7.56
CA ASP A 39 7.54 -5.88 -6.81
C ASP A 39 6.67 -7.07 -6.36
N PHE A 40 5.38 -7.06 -6.72
CA PHE A 40 4.43 -8.04 -6.21
C PHE A 40 4.85 -9.49 -6.52
N ASP A 41 5.32 -9.73 -7.73
CA ASP A 41 5.76 -11.06 -8.16
C ASP A 41 7.01 -11.54 -7.39
N ALA A 42 7.94 -10.63 -7.09
CA ALA A 42 9.15 -10.93 -6.34
C ALA A 42 8.84 -11.22 -4.87
N LEU A 43 7.93 -10.45 -4.27
CA LEU A 43 7.45 -10.68 -2.90
C LEU A 43 6.70 -12.02 -2.80
N LEU A 44 5.81 -12.28 -3.75
CA LEU A 44 5.04 -13.52 -3.81
C LEU A 44 5.95 -14.75 -3.95
N LEU A 45 6.94 -14.67 -4.85
CA LEU A 45 7.94 -15.73 -5.02
C LEU A 45 8.73 -15.96 -3.74
N THR A 46 9.18 -14.88 -3.08
CA THR A 46 9.91 -14.96 -1.81
C THR A 46 9.10 -15.69 -0.75
N ASP A 47 7.82 -15.39 -0.62
CA ASP A 47 6.94 -16.03 0.36
C ASP A 47 6.64 -17.50 0.03
N ILE A 48 6.53 -17.84 -1.25
CA ILE A 48 6.35 -19.24 -1.70
C ILE A 48 7.61 -20.05 -1.38
N VAL A 49 8.80 -19.50 -1.63
CA VAL A 49 10.07 -20.16 -1.28
C VAL A 49 10.20 -20.30 0.24
N LYS A 50 9.85 -19.28 1.03
CA LYS A 50 9.81 -19.37 2.51
C LYS A 50 8.83 -20.41 3.02
N ALA A 51 7.73 -20.65 2.30
CA ALA A 51 6.77 -21.70 2.63
C ALA A 51 7.27 -23.12 2.31
N GLY A 52 8.51 -23.27 1.81
CA GLY A 52 9.17 -24.57 1.60
C GLY A 52 8.99 -25.16 0.21
N PHE A 53 8.39 -24.42 -0.73
CA PHE A 53 8.30 -24.85 -2.12
C PHE A 53 9.67 -24.69 -2.79
N THR A 54 10.19 -25.80 -3.31
CA THR A 54 11.53 -25.87 -3.93
C THR A 54 11.51 -26.39 -5.37
N ASP A 55 10.40 -27.00 -5.78
CA ASP A 55 10.16 -27.47 -7.13
C ASP A 55 9.57 -26.36 -8.01
N GLY A 56 10.13 -26.20 -9.23
CA GLY A 56 9.76 -25.11 -10.13
C GLY A 56 8.30 -25.15 -10.59
N GLU A 57 7.77 -26.35 -10.90
CA GLU A 57 6.37 -26.48 -11.34
C GLU A 57 5.40 -26.21 -10.19
N ALA A 58 5.71 -26.69 -8.99
CA ALA A 58 4.91 -26.42 -7.79
C ALA A 58 4.90 -24.92 -7.42
N ILE A 59 6.03 -24.22 -7.58
CA ILE A 59 6.14 -22.78 -7.35
C ILE A 59 5.24 -22.01 -8.33
N ILE A 60 5.31 -22.32 -9.63
CA ILE A 60 4.49 -21.66 -10.66
C ILE A 60 3.00 -21.85 -10.35
N LYS A 61 2.60 -23.07 -10.03
CA LYS A 61 1.20 -23.39 -9.70
C LYS A 61 0.71 -22.62 -8.48
N GLU A 62 1.56 -22.47 -7.46
CA GLU A 62 1.20 -21.72 -6.25
C GLU A 62 1.17 -20.20 -6.50
N MET A 63 2.04 -19.68 -7.37
CA MET A 63 1.98 -18.28 -7.80
C MET A 63 0.65 -17.97 -8.49
N GLU A 64 0.24 -18.78 -9.46
CA GLU A 64 -1.03 -18.61 -10.18
C GLU A 64 -2.22 -18.68 -9.22
N ARG A 65 -2.21 -19.67 -8.31
CA ARG A 65 -3.28 -19.83 -7.31
C ARG A 65 -3.43 -18.61 -6.41
N ARG A 66 -2.33 -18.06 -5.90
CA ARG A 66 -2.35 -16.89 -5.00
C ARG A 66 -2.72 -15.60 -5.74
N LYS A 67 -2.26 -15.43 -6.97
CA LYS A 67 -2.69 -14.32 -7.85
C LYS A 67 -4.19 -14.33 -8.08
N LYS A 68 -4.74 -15.46 -8.51
CA LYS A 68 -6.18 -15.63 -8.74
C LYS A 68 -7.01 -15.38 -7.48
N PHE A 69 -6.56 -15.91 -6.34
CA PHE A 69 -7.22 -15.67 -5.06
C PHE A 69 -7.25 -14.18 -4.71
N MET A 70 -6.15 -13.45 -4.94
CA MET A 70 -6.12 -12.01 -4.68
C MET A 70 -7.05 -11.22 -5.61
N GLU A 71 -7.11 -11.56 -6.90
CA GLU A 71 -8.03 -10.94 -7.84
C GLU A 71 -9.50 -11.15 -7.42
N GLU A 72 -9.85 -12.38 -7.02
CA GLU A 72 -11.19 -12.72 -6.51
C GLU A 72 -11.52 -11.90 -5.26
N ARG A 73 -10.61 -11.83 -4.29
CA ARG A 73 -10.79 -11.05 -3.06
C ARG A 73 -10.93 -9.55 -3.33
N LEU A 74 -10.15 -9.02 -4.27
CA LEU A 74 -10.26 -7.62 -4.66
C LEU A 74 -11.61 -7.34 -5.33
N SER A 75 -12.09 -8.25 -6.17
CA SER A 75 -13.43 -8.16 -6.78
C SER A 75 -14.53 -8.18 -5.72
N GLU A 76 -14.45 -9.09 -4.74
CA GLU A 76 -15.39 -9.14 -3.61
C GLU A 76 -15.40 -7.81 -2.84
N MET A 77 -14.23 -7.24 -2.53
CA MET A 77 -14.12 -5.95 -1.84
C MET A 77 -14.65 -4.78 -2.67
N MET A 78 -14.58 -4.84 -4.00
CA MET A 78 -15.15 -3.81 -4.88
C MET A 78 -16.67 -3.93 -5.02
N GLU A 79 -17.23 -5.12 -4.83
CA GLU A 79 -18.67 -5.36 -4.83
C GLU A 79 -19.33 -5.01 -3.49
N GLU A 80 -18.56 -4.97 -2.40
CA GLU A 80 -19.05 -4.46 -1.12
C GLU A 80 -19.35 -2.97 -1.22
N PRO A 81 -20.58 -2.52 -0.91
CA PRO A 81 -20.89 -1.10 -0.86
C PRO A 81 -19.98 -0.47 0.18
N ALA A 82 -19.35 0.66 -0.17
CA ALA A 82 -18.58 1.44 0.78
C ALA A 82 -19.47 1.70 2.00
N SER A 83 -19.09 1.14 3.16
CA SER A 83 -19.79 1.44 4.39
C SER A 83 -19.59 2.93 4.65
N GLU A 84 -20.64 3.73 4.50
CA GLU A 84 -20.63 5.12 4.94
C GLU A 84 -20.44 5.13 6.45
N MET A 85 -19.19 5.31 6.88
CA MET A 85 -18.85 5.52 8.28
C MET A 85 -19.02 7.01 8.58
N THR A 86 -19.72 7.33 9.66
CA THR A 86 -19.83 8.73 10.09
C THR A 86 -18.46 9.22 10.60
N GLU A 87 -18.22 10.52 10.51
CA GLU A 87 -16.99 11.14 11.04
C GLU A 87 -16.80 10.85 12.54
N GLU A 88 -17.90 10.77 13.30
CA GLU A 88 -17.90 10.38 14.72
C GLU A 88 -17.48 8.92 14.93
N ASP A 89 -17.97 7.99 14.11
CA ASP A 89 -17.59 6.58 14.20
C ASP A 89 -16.12 6.37 13.81
N PHE A 90 -15.63 7.10 12.79
CA PHE A 90 -14.24 7.07 12.37
C PHE A 90 -13.29 7.58 13.46
N ASN A 91 -13.60 8.73 14.07
CA ASN A 91 -12.79 9.30 15.15
C ASN A 91 -12.76 8.38 16.39
N ARG A 92 -13.88 7.72 16.70
CA ARG A 92 -13.96 6.74 17.79
C ARG A 92 -13.12 5.49 17.53
N GLU A 93 -13.16 4.95 16.31
CA GLU A 93 -12.51 3.68 15.97
C GLU A 93 -11.00 3.83 15.77
N PHE A 94 -10.55 4.94 15.19
CA PHE A 94 -9.14 5.18 14.87
C PHE A 94 -8.44 6.16 15.82
N GLY A 95 -9.14 6.74 16.80
CA GLY A 95 -8.57 7.57 17.86
C GLY A 95 -8.04 8.93 17.38
N LEU A 96 -8.75 9.55 16.43
CA LEU A 96 -8.45 10.88 15.88
C LEU A 96 -9.30 11.98 16.54
#